data_AF-L7JXZ5-F1
#
_entry.id   AF-L7JXZ5-F1
#
_cell.length_a   1.000
_cell.length_b   1.000
_cell.length_c   1.000
_cell.angle_alpha   90.00
_cell.angle_beta   90.00
_cell.angle_gamma   90.00
#
_symmetry.space_group_name_H-M   'P 1'
#
loop_
_entity.id
_entity.type
_entity.pdbx_description
1 polymer ?
#
loop_
_entity_poly.entity_id
_entity_poly.type
_entity_poly.pdbx_seq_one_letter_code
_entity_poly.pdbx_strand_id
1 'polypeptide(L)'
;MDESTIRRRDIQSSAKTHKFTLTEELMILSSLRKKIYKILDPLSVAIRACILADLNYQNIITMDYKKGCVVVKDTITGNVLDNPLMDDVVYRIGLYKTSVSKWIRLLNGESYKRSEYYLKKVRKRVLVGLQNKKAVKFREQVLLSGGC
;
A
#
# COMPACT_ATOMS: atom_id res chain seq x y z
N MET A 1 -25.18 -14.30 -16.18
CA MET A 1 -23.92 -13.57 -15.89
C MET A 1 -24.29 -12.57 -14.82
N ASP A 2 -23.77 -12.73 -13.61
CA ASP A 2 -24.05 -11.82 -12.50
C ASP A 2 -23.40 -10.47 -12.81
N GLU A 3 -24.22 -9.54 -13.30
CA GLU A 3 -23.90 -8.14 -13.41
C GLU A 3 -23.97 -7.55 -12.00
N SER A 4 -22.93 -7.82 -11.19
CA SER A 4 -22.69 -7.09 -9.96
C SER A 4 -22.33 -5.66 -10.33
N THR A 5 -23.35 -4.89 -10.70
CA THR A 5 -23.29 -3.45 -10.83
C THR A 5 -22.71 -2.94 -9.53
N ILE A 6 -21.48 -2.45 -9.61
CA ILE A 6 -20.80 -1.73 -8.55
C ILE A 6 -21.76 -0.59 -8.19
N ARG A 7 -22.56 -0.78 -7.14
CA ARG A 7 -23.30 0.30 -6.52
C ARG A 7 -22.23 1.27 -6.04
N ARG A 8 -21.89 2.25 -6.88
CA ARG A 8 -21.23 3.48 -6.45
C ARG A 8 -22.11 3.95 -5.31
N ARG A 9 -21.63 3.76 -4.08
CA ARG A 9 -22.27 4.42 -2.95
C ARG A 9 -22.07 5.88 -3.27
N ASP A 10 -23.14 6.58 -3.65
CA ASP A 10 -23.19 8.04 -3.64
C ASP A 10 -23.08 8.49 -2.19
N ILE A 11 -21.90 8.30 -1.62
CA ILE A 11 -21.45 9.03 -0.46
C ILE A 11 -21.17 10.40 -1.05
N GLN A 12 -22.11 11.32 -0.88
CA GLN A 12 -21.95 12.75 -1.20
C GLN A 12 -20.50 13.14 -0.96
N SER A 13 -19.88 13.74 -1.97
CA SER A 13 -18.48 14.18 -2.00
C SER A 13 -18.22 15.24 -0.94
N SER A 14 -18.25 14.84 0.32
CA SER A 14 -17.52 15.49 1.37
C SER A 14 -16.07 15.21 1.01
N ALA A 15 -15.41 16.21 0.42
CA ALA A 15 -13.96 16.27 0.21
C ALA A 15 -13.20 16.28 1.55
N LYS A 16 -13.52 15.32 2.43
CA LYS A 16 -12.73 14.99 3.60
C LYS A 16 -11.48 14.35 3.04
N THR A 17 -10.40 15.12 3.06
CA THR A 17 -9.06 14.57 2.98
C THR A 17 -8.98 13.48 4.05
N HIS A 18 -8.88 12.23 3.60
CA HIS A 18 -8.79 11.11 4.53
C HIS A 18 -7.43 11.26 5.21
N LYS A 19 -7.45 11.37 6.55
CA LYS A 19 -6.23 11.60 7.35
C LYS A 19 -5.20 10.48 7.13
N PHE A 20 -5.69 9.27 6.90
CA PHE A 20 -4.90 8.08 6.70
C PHE A 20 -5.17 7.47 5.34
N THR A 21 -4.14 6.84 4.77
CA THR A 21 -4.30 6.02 3.57
C THR A 21 -4.90 4.66 3.95
N LEU A 22 -5.46 3.91 3.00
CA LEU A 22 -5.97 2.56 3.28
C LEU A 22 -4.87 1.65 3.86
N THR A 23 -3.65 1.83 3.36
CA THR A 23 -2.47 1.12 3.86
C THR A 23 -2.24 1.38 5.35
N GLU A 24 -2.39 2.63 5.79
CA GLU A 24 -2.24 3.06 7.18
C GLU A 24 -3.40 2.59 8.04
N GLU A 25 -4.64 2.71 7.56
CA GLU A 25 -5.84 2.26 8.26
C GLU A 25 -5.81 0.75 8.52
N LEU A 26 -5.44 -0.05 7.52
CA LEU A 26 -5.28 -1.48 7.66
C LEU A 26 -4.19 -1.82 8.69
N MET A 27 -3.08 -1.07 8.71
CA MET A 27 -2.01 -1.26 9.70
C MET A 27 -2.50 -0.96 11.12
N ILE A 28 -3.25 0.13 11.32
CA ILE A 28 -3.85 0.48 12.60
C ILE A 28 -4.77 -0.66 13.05
N LEU A 29 -5.74 -1.05 12.22
CA LEU A 29 -6.69 -2.11 12.54
C LEU A 29 -6.00 -3.44 12.87
N SER A 30 -4.95 -3.79 12.12
CA SER A 30 -4.20 -5.02 12.34
C SER A 30 -3.43 -4.99 13.67
N SER A 31 -2.87 -3.83 14.03
CA SER A 31 -2.11 -3.67 15.28
C SER A 31 -2.96 -3.79 16.55
N LEU A 32 -4.28 -3.60 16.45
CA LEU A 32 -5.23 -3.79 17.54
C LEU A 32 -5.51 -5.28 17.85
N ARG A 33 -4.94 -6.24 17.11
CA ARG A 33 -5.23 -7.67 17.25
C ARG A 33 -4.08 -8.42 17.95
N LYS A 34 -4.40 -9.10 19.06
CA LYS A 34 -3.44 -9.87 19.89
C LYS A 34 -2.68 -10.99 19.16
N LYS A 35 -3.13 -11.44 17.99
CA LYS A 35 -2.54 -12.57 17.23
C LYS A 35 -2.26 -12.22 15.76
N ILE A 36 -1.92 -10.97 15.47
CA ILE A 36 -1.58 -10.50 14.12
C ILE A 36 -0.49 -11.35 13.44
N TYR A 37 0.44 -11.91 14.22
CA TYR A 37 1.52 -12.76 13.70
C TYR A 37 1.02 -13.99 12.92
N LYS A 38 -0.22 -14.44 13.16
CA LYS A 38 -0.83 -15.57 12.46
C LYS A 38 -1.28 -15.27 11.03
N ILE A 39 -1.37 -13.99 10.67
CA ILE A 39 -1.90 -13.54 9.37
C ILE A 39 -0.92 -12.63 8.64
N LEU A 40 0.38 -12.71 8.94
CA LEU A 40 1.37 -11.78 8.37
C LEU A 40 1.48 -11.89 6.86
N ASP A 41 1.42 -13.10 6.29
CA ASP A 41 1.55 -13.28 4.85
C ASP A 41 0.31 -12.72 4.11
N PRO A 42 -0.94 -13.09 4.48
CA PRO A 42 -2.12 -12.47 3.90
C PRO A 42 -2.17 -10.95 4.11
N LEU A 43 -1.78 -10.46 5.29
CA LEU A 43 -1.72 -9.03 5.58
C LEU A 43 -0.69 -8.32 4.69
N SER A 44 0.46 -8.95 4.43
CA SER A 44 1.50 -8.42 3.55
C SER A 44 0.94 -8.21 2.14
N VAL A 45 0.22 -9.19 1.60
CA VAL A 45 -0.45 -9.11 0.28
C VAL A 45 -1.51 -8.01 0.27
N ALA A 46 -2.37 -7.97 1.29
CA ALA A 46 -3.42 -6.95 1.41
C ALA A 46 -2.84 -5.53 1.43
N ILE A 47 -1.73 -5.32 2.15
CA ILE A 47 -1.01 -4.04 2.16
C ILE A 47 -0.56 -3.64 0.74
N ARG A 48 -0.10 -4.57 -0.11
CA ARG A 48 0.30 -4.25 -1.49
C ARG A 48 -0.90 -3.81 -2.33
N ALA A 49 -2.03 -4.48 -2.15
CA ALA A 49 -3.27 -4.08 -2.79
C ALA A 49 -3.73 -2.68 -2.33
N CYS A 50 -3.65 -2.38 -1.03
CA CYS A 50 -3.95 -1.05 -0.49
C CYS A 50 -3.06 0.04 -1.09
N ILE A 51 -1.76 -0.19 -1.27
CA ILE A 51 -0.85 0.80 -1.87
C ILE A 51 -1.29 1.13 -3.31
N LEU A 52 -1.62 0.12 -4.11
CA LEU A 52 -2.12 0.34 -5.48
C LEU A 52 -3.47 1.07 -5.49
N ALA A 53 -4.37 0.73 -4.56
CA ALA A 53 -5.65 1.41 -4.42
C ALA A 53 -5.45 2.89 -4.01
N ASP A 54 -4.61 3.16 -3.02
CA ASP A 54 -4.27 4.52 -2.56
C ASP A 54 -3.73 5.38 -3.72
N LEU A 55 -2.80 4.83 -4.51
CA LEU A 55 -2.27 5.51 -5.70
C LEU A 55 -3.35 5.77 -6.76
N ASN A 56 -4.28 4.84 -6.95
CA ASN A 56 -5.38 5.03 -7.90
C ASN A 56 -6.38 6.09 -7.42
N TYR A 57 -6.73 6.11 -6.12
CA TYR A 57 -7.61 7.12 -5.53
C TYR A 57 -7.01 8.53 -5.56
N GLN A 58 -5.67 8.62 -5.44
CA GLN A 58 -4.93 9.87 -5.63
C GLN A 58 -4.75 10.25 -7.11
N ASN A 59 -5.36 9.52 -8.03
CA ASN A 59 -5.28 9.75 -9.47
C ASN A 59 -3.85 9.64 -10.05
N ILE A 60 -2.96 8.89 -9.38
CA ILE A 60 -1.55 8.75 -9.77
C ILE A 60 -1.34 7.64 -10.78
N ILE A 61 -2.01 6.52 -10.57
CA ILE A 61 -1.98 5.38 -11.49
C ILE A 61 -3.38 5.08 -12.01
N THR A 62 -3.45 4.45 -13.17
CA THR A 62 -4.70 3.98 -13.76
C THR A 62 -4.50 2.68 -14.51
N MET A 63 -5.61 2.05 -14.89
CA MET A 63 -5.62 0.86 -15.70
C MET A 63 -5.74 1.26 -17.17
N ASP A 64 -4.76 0.87 -17.99
CA ASP A 64 -4.92 0.83 -19.44
C ASP A 64 -5.73 -0.44 -19.79
N TYR A 65 -7.04 -0.27 -19.98
CA TYR A 65 -7.96 -1.36 -20.27
C TYR A 65 -7.67 -2.06 -21.61
N LYS A 66 -7.07 -1.36 -22.58
CA LYS A 66 -6.71 -1.97 -23.87
C LYS A 66 -5.53 -2.92 -23.72
N LYS A 67 -4.57 -2.58 -22.85
CA LYS A 67 -3.34 -3.35 -22.62
C LYS A 67 -3.40 -4.28 -21.41
N GLY A 68 -4.46 -4.19 -20.61
CA GLY A 68 -4.60 -5.00 -19.40
C GLY A 68 -3.52 -4.69 -18.36
N CYS A 69 -3.01 -3.46 -18.30
CA CYS A 69 -1.88 -3.10 -17.44
C CYS A 69 -2.07 -1.80 -16.66
N VAL A 70 -1.35 -1.69 -15.56
CA VAL A 70 -1.29 -0.47 -14.74
C VAL A 70 -0.26 0.49 -15.33
N VAL A 71 -0.62 1.76 -15.44
CA VAL A 71 0.23 2.85 -15.94
C VAL A 71 0.21 4.06 -15.00
N VAL A 72 1.32 4.80 -14.95
CA VAL A 72 1.40 6.11 -14.28
C VAL A 72 0.72 7.16 -15.15
N LYS A 73 -0.04 8.09 -14.56
CA LYS A 73 -0.61 9.22 -15.29
C LYS A 73 0.46 10.30 -15.53
N ASP A 74 0.52 10.83 -16.74
CA ASP A 74 1.56 11.78 -17.19
C ASP A 74 1.59 13.11 -16.39
N THR A 75 0.51 13.45 -15.67
CA THR A 75 0.40 14.67 -14.86
C THR A 75 1.34 14.74 -13.64
N ILE A 76 2.20 13.73 -13.44
CA ILE A 76 3.08 13.60 -12.26
C ILE A 76 4.54 13.95 -12.58
N THR A 77 4.84 14.41 -13.80
CA THR A 77 6.17 14.93 -14.14
C THR A 77 6.49 16.18 -13.31
N GLY A 78 7.09 15.99 -12.13
CA GLY A 78 7.59 17.06 -11.25
C GLY A 78 7.18 16.97 -9.78
N ASN A 79 6.17 16.18 -9.41
CA ASN A 79 5.67 16.13 -8.03
C ASN A 79 6.24 14.91 -7.28
N VAL A 80 7.18 15.17 -6.38
CA VAL A 80 7.61 14.17 -5.38
C VAL A 80 6.42 13.89 -4.45
N LEU A 81 6.04 12.62 -4.34
CA LEU A 81 4.97 12.23 -3.42
C LEU A 81 5.47 12.35 -1.97
N ASP A 82 4.64 12.93 -1.09
CA ASP A 82 4.93 13.02 0.36
C ASP A 82 5.09 11.66 1.05
N ASN A 83 4.71 10.57 0.37
CA ASN A 83 4.85 9.20 0.83
C ASN A 83 5.94 8.45 0.03
N PRO A 84 7.16 8.30 0.58
CA PRO A 84 8.25 7.60 -0.09
C PRO A 84 7.94 6.15 -0.45
N LEU A 85 7.03 5.49 0.27
CA LEU A 85 6.57 4.13 -0.07
C LEU A 85 5.81 4.10 -1.38
N MET A 86 4.94 5.09 -1.59
CA MET A 86 4.12 5.22 -2.79
C MET A 86 4.98 5.69 -3.97
N ASP A 87 5.88 6.65 -3.75
CA ASP A 87 6.85 7.12 -4.75
C ASP A 87 7.67 5.97 -5.36
N ASP A 88 8.21 5.12 -4.49
CA ASP A 88 8.99 3.94 -4.86
C ASP A 88 8.15 2.91 -5.66
N VAL A 89 6.82 2.83 -5.44
CA VAL A 89 5.93 1.99 -6.26
C VAL A 89 5.63 2.63 -7.60
N VAL A 90 5.40 3.94 -7.66
CA VAL A 90 5.15 4.68 -8.91
C VAL A 90 6.34 4.58 -9.84
N TYR A 91 7.55 4.77 -9.31
CA TYR A 91 8.79 4.58 -10.06
C TYR A 91 8.84 3.20 -10.73
N ARG A 92 8.55 2.13 -9.98
CA ARG A 92 8.52 0.75 -10.52
C ARG A 92 7.45 0.56 -11.59
N ILE A 93 6.27 1.15 -11.42
CA ILE A 93 5.19 1.11 -12.42
C ILE A 93 5.61 1.80 -13.72
N GLY A 94 6.35 2.91 -13.62
CA GLY A 94 6.94 3.59 -14.78
C GLY A 94 7.91 2.70 -15.57
N LEU A 95 8.64 1.80 -14.89
CA LEU A 95 9.61 0.91 -15.51
C LEU A 95 9.00 -0.34 -16.17
N TYR A 96 7.85 -0.82 -15.72
CA TYR A 96 7.31 -2.11 -16.18
C TYR A 96 5.79 -2.17 -16.26
N LYS A 97 5.23 -2.31 -17.46
CA LYS A 97 3.78 -2.37 -17.62
C LYS A 97 3.28 -3.80 -17.43
N THR A 98 2.46 -4.03 -16.40
CA THR A 98 1.85 -5.33 -16.13
C THR A 98 0.51 -5.21 -15.40
N SER A 99 -0.20 -6.32 -15.24
CA SER A 99 -1.53 -6.36 -14.61
C SER A 99 -1.47 -6.09 -13.10
N VAL A 100 -2.59 -5.67 -12.52
CA VAL A 100 -2.74 -5.43 -11.07
C VAL A 100 -2.31 -6.67 -10.26
N SER A 101 -2.81 -7.86 -10.64
CA SER A 101 -2.49 -9.11 -9.94
C SER A 101 -0.99 -9.42 -9.99
N LYS A 102 -0.33 -9.15 -11.12
CA LYS A 102 1.12 -9.34 -11.23
C LYS A 102 1.88 -8.33 -10.38
N TRP A 103 1.43 -7.08 -10.33
CA TRP A 103 2.01 -6.05 -9.47
C TRP A 103 1.96 -6.41 -7.99
N ILE A 104 0.83 -6.94 -7.50
CA ILE A 104 0.72 -7.40 -6.11
C ILE A 104 1.78 -8.46 -5.79
N ARG A 105 1.95 -9.46 -6.67
CA ARG A 105 2.96 -10.52 -6.51
C ARG A 105 4.39 -9.97 -6.55
N LEU A 106 4.69 -9.07 -7.49
CA LEU A 106 6.00 -8.42 -7.62
C LEU A 106 6.35 -7.64 -6.34
N LEU A 107 5.45 -6.77 -5.89
CA LEU A 107 5.64 -5.95 -4.70
C LEU A 107 5.68 -6.77 -3.40
N ASN A 108 5.08 -7.97 -3.39
CA ASN A 108 5.16 -8.91 -2.27
C ASN A 108 6.38 -9.84 -2.32
N GLY A 109 7.17 -9.81 -3.41
CA GLY A 109 8.37 -10.64 -3.54
C GLY A 109 8.11 -12.08 -3.99
N GLU A 110 6.93 -12.36 -4.55
CA GLU A 110 6.52 -13.69 -5.02
C GLU A 110 7.02 -14.02 -6.44
N SER A 111 8.00 -13.28 -6.96
CA SER A 111 8.49 -13.45 -8.33
C SER A 111 10.00 -13.55 -8.38
N TYR A 112 10.50 -14.78 -8.55
CA TYR A 112 11.94 -15.07 -8.63
C TYR A 112 12.65 -14.36 -9.80
N LYS A 113 11.99 -14.22 -10.96
CA LYS A 113 12.57 -13.61 -12.17
C LYS A 113 12.69 -12.09 -12.11
N ARG A 114 12.03 -11.45 -11.14
CA ARG A 114 11.81 -10.00 -11.10
C ARG A 114 11.86 -9.46 -9.66
N SER A 115 12.90 -9.88 -8.93
CA SER A 115 13.06 -9.57 -7.51
C SER A 115 13.40 -8.09 -7.25
N GLU A 116 13.83 -7.35 -8.27
CA GLU A 116 14.05 -5.90 -8.26
C GLU A 116 12.80 -5.10 -7.90
N TYR A 117 11.61 -5.65 -8.17
CA TYR A 117 10.34 -5.00 -7.84
C TYR A 117 9.83 -5.29 -6.43
N TYR A 118 10.52 -6.12 -5.64
CA TYR A 118 10.10 -6.43 -4.28
C TYR A 118 10.20 -5.20 -3.36
N LEU A 119 9.07 -4.86 -2.73
CA LEU A 119 8.99 -3.75 -1.79
C LEU A 119 9.41 -4.20 -0.39
N LYS A 120 10.58 -3.74 0.06
CA LYS A 120 11.18 -4.14 1.34
C LYS A 120 10.70 -3.27 2.50
N LYS A 121 10.69 -3.87 3.71
CA LYS A 121 10.44 -3.20 4.99
C LYS A 121 9.11 -2.41 5.05
N VAL A 122 8.10 -2.84 4.29
CA VAL A 122 6.83 -2.09 4.14
C VAL A 122 6.17 -1.78 5.47
N ARG A 123 6.00 -2.78 6.35
CA ARG A 123 5.39 -2.57 7.68
C ARG A 123 6.11 -1.48 8.48
N LYS A 124 7.45 -1.50 8.50
CA LYS A 124 8.26 -0.48 9.18
C LYS A 124 8.04 0.91 8.55
N ARG A 125 8.07 1.01 7.22
CA ARG A 125 7.84 2.27 6.49
C ARG A 125 6.45 2.87 6.79
N VAL A 126 5.41 2.04 6.81
CA VAL A 126 4.05 2.47 7.15
C VAL A 126 3.96 2.94 8.61
N LEU A 127 4.57 2.21 9.55
CA LEU A 127 4.54 2.60 10.96
C LEU A 127 5.31 3.90 11.22
N VAL A 128 6.42 4.16 10.52
CA VAL A 128 7.11 5.45 10.57
C VAL A 128 6.21 6.58 10.06
N GLY A 129 5.48 6.37 8.97
CA GLY A 129 4.48 7.33 8.48
C GLY A 129 3.39 7.62 9.53
N LEU A 130 2.85 6.58 10.15
CA LEU A 130 1.87 6.70 11.24
C LEU A 130 2.43 7.43 12.47
N GLN A 131 3.70 7.22 12.81
CA GLN A 131 4.37 7.92 13.90
C GLN A 131 4.52 9.41 13.59
N ASN A 132 4.94 9.77 12.37
CA ASN A 132 5.04 11.16 11.93
C ASN A 132 3.68 11.87 11.96
N LYS A 133 2.60 11.14 11.68
CA LYS A 133 1.21 11.60 11.82
C LYS A 133 0.68 11.59 13.26
N LYS A 134 1.51 11.27 14.25
CA LYS A 134 1.18 11.14 15.68
C LYS A 134 0.05 10.13 15.96
N ALA A 135 -0.15 9.15 15.08
CA ALA A 135 -1.21 8.15 15.19
C ALA A 135 -0.78 6.91 15.99
N VAL A 136 0.52 6.62 16.02
CA VAL A 136 1.11 5.51 16.78
C VAL A 136 2.28 6.04 17.60
N LYS A 137 2.43 5.54 18.83
CA LYS A 137 3.61 5.75 19.66
C LYS A 137 4.32 4.41 19.85
N PHE A 138 5.60 4.35 19.49
CA PHE A 138 6.43 3.22 19.90
C PHE A 138 6.77 3.40 21.38
N ARG A 139 6.52 2.36 22.17
CA ARG A 139 7.14 2.24 23.49
C ARG A 139 8.41 1.43 23.30
N GLU A 140 9.54 1.93 23.78
CA GLU A 140 10.69 1.06 23.98
C GLU A 140 10.29 0.00 24.98
N GLN A 141 10.23 -1.26 24.54
CA GLN A 141 10.30 -2.35 25.48
C GLN A 141 11.74 -2.44 25.92
N VAL A 142 12.00 -2.07 27.18
CA VAL A 142 13.22 -2.47 27.86
C VAL A 142 13.23 -3.99 27.80
N LEU A 143 14.07 -4.55 26.92
CA LEU A 143 14.42 -5.96 27.01
C LEU A 143 15.13 -6.08 28.36
N LEU A 144 14.42 -6.60 29.37
CA LEU A 144 15.07 -7.08 30.57
C LEU A 144 16.06 -8.12 30.09
N SER A 145 17.33 -7.74 30.03
CA SER A 145 18.46 -8.65 29.88
C SER A 145 18.35 -9.61 31.05
N GLY A 146 17.78 -10.79 30.76
CA GLY A 146 17.67 -11.87 31.73
C GLY A 146 19.07 -12.21 32.21
N GLY A 147 19.27 -12.07 33.52
CA GLY A 147 20.42 -12.63 34.18
C GLY A 147 20.44 -14.15 34.00
N CYS A 148 21.58 -14.66 33.58
CA CYS A 148 22.15 -15.91 34.03
C CYS A 148 23.61 -15.60 34.37
#